data_AF-A0A2V0PFT0-F1
#
_entry.id   AF-A0A2V0PFT0-F1
#
_cell.length_a   1.000
_cell.length_b   1.000
_cell.length_c   1.000
_cell.angle_alpha   90.00
_cell.angle_beta   90.00
_cell.angle_gamma   90.00
#
_symmetry.space_group_name_H-M   'P 1'
#
loop_
_entity.id
_entity.type
_entity.pdbx_description
1 polymer ?
#
loop_
_entity_poly.entity_id
_entity_poly.type
_entity_poly.pdbx_seq_one_letter_code
_entity_poly.pdbx_strand_id
1 'polypeptide(L)'
;MRRSASTSDSVSKQATSKPSSDERDGGSREGEAPAGGAAAAERAARRATGGADAPWRPRPAAAAKKPPDLPWRKTSAEISRLELVVARERQRVDHLWERHGVLQAQARAAQLAVNQCIAILRLGALLQRQAQKQRPQSQPPQLCQASQAPSHLHTHRPPQQQQQPQQQQQQQQQQQQQQQQQQRLQQLLLQRGPQTCWHEHLEQLRAQLAAAGGALAAVAAAAEAPTGDVSPAAIAAERAEHGWSPIAAAALAEELAGTGQLSTGGLRRAIKEFVQHAGHLHLKARPGSGCPDAAAARAGLVRARARLLESATIISLSNPPGGVCPASEVLLTSMDEESPGPAPNSPQWTGWLLEQLGLDQEQEEVLAAALDSKQERMAPGLARRDALLRECMDGGQAPSVLDELVVEISAGLHTYQHIAITYMLVVYGSIFTPDQLGVYFASAWPFCPSLSGLQNCLVAKRAAAAEAAAAAAAPIPAAAAAAGGGGGGGSGGSGSGSGAAKPREAVGPGRRGGRKS
;
A
#
# COMPACT_ATOMS: atom_id res chain seq x y z
N MET A 1 -57.75 4.34 9.31
CA MET A 1 -58.41 5.40 8.50
C MET A 1 -57.74 6.73 8.80
N ARG A 2 -57.22 7.41 7.76
CA ARG A 2 -56.76 8.83 7.64
C ARG A 2 -55.61 9.27 8.59
N ARG A 3 -54.37 9.47 8.09
CA ARG A 3 -53.77 10.68 7.46
C ARG A 3 -53.96 11.93 8.34
N SER A 4 -52.92 12.64 8.80
CA SER A 4 -52.02 13.52 8.00
C SER A 4 -50.76 13.87 8.84
N ALA A 5 -49.54 13.75 8.29
CA ALA A 5 -48.74 14.78 7.61
C ALA A 5 -47.86 15.64 8.54
N SER A 6 -46.54 15.44 8.45
CA SER A 6 -45.53 16.46 8.73
C SER A 6 -44.33 16.18 7.81
N THR A 7 -44.29 16.93 6.72
CA THR A 7 -43.16 17.07 5.80
C THR A 7 -42.23 18.13 6.37
N SER A 8 -40.95 17.80 6.55
CA SER A 8 -39.88 18.74 6.88
C SER A 8 -39.00 18.89 5.65
N ASP A 9 -39.29 19.90 4.84
CA ASP A 9 -38.43 20.34 3.73
C ASP A 9 -37.17 21.02 4.31
N SER A 10 -36.02 20.37 4.14
CA SER A 10 -34.71 20.96 4.43
C SER A 10 -34.06 21.35 3.10
N VAL A 11 -34.29 22.60 2.69
CA VAL A 11 -33.64 23.24 1.54
C VAL A 11 -32.14 23.40 1.84
N SER A 12 -31.33 22.52 1.26
CA SER A 12 -29.87 22.68 1.19
C SER A 12 -29.53 23.82 0.23
N LYS A 13 -29.06 24.94 0.78
CA LYS A 13 -28.43 26.01 0.01
C LYS A 13 -27.06 25.51 -0.49
N GLN A 14 -27.00 25.04 -1.73
CA GLN A 14 -25.74 24.89 -2.47
C GLN A 14 -25.19 26.29 -2.78
N ALA A 15 -24.03 26.60 -2.20
CA ALA A 15 -23.23 27.75 -2.58
C ALA A 15 -22.62 27.50 -3.97
N THR A 16 -23.10 28.23 -4.96
CA THR A 16 -22.51 28.27 -6.30
C THR A 16 -21.21 29.07 -6.26
N SER A 17 -20.08 28.37 -6.19
CA SER A 17 -18.77 28.94 -6.44
C SER A 17 -18.65 29.35 -7.91
N LYS A 18 -18.55 30.67 -8.15
CA LYS A 18 -18.25 31.27 -9.46
C LYS A 18 -16.91 30.73 -10.01
N PRO A 19 -16.82 30.42 -11.31
CA PRO A 19 -15.54 30.17 -11.96
C PRO A 19 -14.82 31.50 -12.18
N SER A 20 -13.63 31.62 -11.58
CA SER A 20 -12.67 32.70 -11.84
C SER A 20 -12.13 32.54 -13.25
N SER A 21 -12.56 33.44 -14.14
CA SER A 21 -12.05 33.60 -15.49
C SER A 21 -10.77 34.42 -15.41
N ASP A 22 -9.61 33.77 -15.49
CA ASP A 22 -8.33 34.45 -15.73
C ASP A 22 -7.29 33.44 -16.28
N GLU A 23 -7.63 32.77 -17.37
CA GLU A 23 -6.64 32.09 -18.21
C GLU A 23 -6.22 33.05 -19.32
N ARG A 24 -5.03 33.63 -19.11
CA ARG A 24 -4.31 34.40 -20.12
C ARG A 24 -3.87 33.47 -21.24
N ASP A 25 -4.43 33.78 -22.40
CA ASP A 25 -3.90 33.62 -23.74
C ASP A 25 -2.36 33.54 -23.79
N GLY A 26 -1.85 32.34 -24.08
CA GLY A 26 -0.44 32.02 -24.20
C GLY A 26 -0.20 31.28 -25.52
N GLY A 27 -0.33 32.02 -26.63
CA GLY A 27 -0.09 31.52 -27.98
C GLY A 27 1.29 30.88 -28.12
N SER A 28 1.31 29.59 -28.40
CA SER A 28 2.51 28.86 -28.82
C SER A 28 2.86 29.27 -30.24
N ARG A 29 3.74 30.27 -30.36
CA ARG A 29 4.50 30.53 -31.59
C ARG A 29 5.58 29.47 -31.75
N GLU A 30 5.52 28.76 -32.87
CA GLU A 30 6.63 28.02 -33.45
C GLU A 30 7.85 28.96 -33.56
N GLY A 31 8.86 28.67 -32.75
CA GLY A 31 10.14 29.38 -32.73
C GLY A 31 11.22 28.45 -33.25
N GLU A 32 11.66 28.73 -34.47
CA GLU A 32 12.85 28.17 -35.10
C GLU A 32 14.06 28.16 -34.14
N ALA A 33 14.76 27.02 -34.11
CA ALA A 33 16.02 26.88 -33.40
C ALA A 33 17.14 27.65 -34.12
N PRO A 34 17.84 28.61 -33.49
CA PRO A 34 19.10 29.10 -34.03
C PRO A 34 20.22 28.14 -33.62
N ALA A 35 20.66 27.35 -34.60
CA ALA A 35 22.00 26.76 -34.59
C ALA A 35 23.04 27.90 -34.64
N GLY A 36 23.97 27.92 -33.68
CA GLY A 36 25.19 28.72 -33.77
C GLY A 36 25.40 29.71 -32.63
N GLY A 37 26.04 29.25 -31.55
CA GLY A 37 26.40 30.14 -30.43
C GLY A 37 27.66 29.79 -29.63
N ALA A 38 28.32 28.66 -29.90
CA ALA A 38 29.51 28.24 -29.14
C ALA A 38 30.85 28.65 -29.79
N ALA A 39 30.86 29.06 -31.07
CA ALA A 39 32.10 29.36 -31.81
C ALA A 39 32.50 30.85 -31.84
N ALA A 40 31.70 31.73 -31.23
CA ALA A 40 31.92 33.19 -31.24
C ALA A 40 32.55 33.72 -29.94
N ALA A 41 32.31 33.09 -28.79
CA ALA A 41 32.89 33.49 -27.51
C ALA A 41 34.41 33.22 -27.44
N GLU A 42 34.91 32.20 -28.14
CA GLU A 42 36.35 31.87 -28.14
C GLU A 42 37.20 32.80 -29.03
N ARG A 43 36.57 33.56 -29.95
CA ARG A 43 37.28 34.53 -30.80
C ARG A 43 37.42 35.92 -30.17
N ALA A 44 36.56 36.28 -29.22
CA ALA A 44 36.63 37.56 -28.52
C ALA A 44 37.73 37.59 -27.44
N ALA A 45 38.03 36.46 -26.79
CA ALA A 45 39.11 36.37 -25.80
C ALA A 45 40.53 36.47 -26.40
N ARG A 46 40.70 36.21 -27.71
CA ARG A 46 42.00 36.24 -28.38
C ARG A 46 42.41 37.61 -28.93
N ARG A 47 41.59 38.66 -28.81
CA ARG A 47 41.88 40.01 -29.36
C ARG A 47 42.21 41.09 -28.34
N ALA A 48 42.23 40.79 -27.04
CA ALA A 48 42.42 41.79 -25.98
C ALA A 48 43.80 41.79 -25.29
N THR A 49 44.80 41.07 -25.81
CA THR A 49 46.18 41.04 -25.25
C THR A 49 47.24 41.50 -26.26
N GLY A 50 46.88 42.41 -27.15
CA GLY A 50 47.82 43.14 -27.99
C GLY A 50 48.34 44.37 -27.24
N GLY A 51 49.45 44.22 -26.50
CA GLY A 51 50.08 45.31 -25.76
C GLY A 51 51.51 44.98 -25.40
N ALA A 52 52.42 45.42 -26.26
CA ALA A 52 53.84 45.71 -26.06
C ALA A 52 54.44 45.38 -24.69
N ASP A 53 55.17 44.27 -24.63
CA ASP A 53 56.51 44.17 -24.04
C ASP A 53 57.04 42.79 -24.38
N ALA A 54 58.07 42.72 -25.21
CA ALA A 54 58.64 41.46 -25.68
C ALA A 54 59.27 40.71 -24.49
N PRO A 55 58.68 39.61 -24.00
CA PRO A 55 59.35 38.81 -22.99
C PRO A 55 60.52 38.12 -23.71
N TRP A 56 61.72 38.42 -23.22
CA TRP A 56 62.98 37.73 -23.41
C TRP A 56 62.79 36.34 -24.03
N ARG A 57 63.03 36.18 -25.34
CA ARG A 57 62.98 34.87 -26.00
C ARG A 57 64.05 34.01 -25.34
N PRO A 58 63.71 32.96 -24.57
CA PRO A 58 64.73 32.08 -24.03
C PRO A 58 65.49 31.49 -25.22
N ARG A 59 66.82 31.61 -25.18
CA ARG A 59 67.76 30.93 -26.09
C ARG A 59 67.27 29.50 -26.32
N PRO A 60 67.31 28.97 -27.56
CA PRO A 60 66.98 27.56 -27.80
C PRO A 60 67.88 26.71 -26.91
N ALA A 61 67.29 26.14 -25.85
CA ALA A 61 68.00 25.27 -24.94
C ALA A 61 68.58 24.15 -25.80
N ALA A 62 69.91 24.07 -25.85
CA ALA A 62 70.63 23.02 -26.54
C ALA A 62 69.97 21.69 -26.21
N ALA A 63 69.60 20.92 -27.24
CA ALA A 63 68.82 19.69 -27.16
C ALA A 63 69.15 18.89 -25.89
N ALA A 64 68.33 19.10 -24.85
CA ALA A 64 68.54 18.46 -23.56
C ALA A 64 68.42 16.96 -23.82
N LYS A 65 69.53 16.24 -23.67
CA LYS A 65 69.58 14.78 -23.82
C LYS A 65 68.43 14.20 -23.01
N LYS A 66 67.52 13.50 -23.69
CA LYS A 66 66.33 12.87 -23.10
C LYS A 66 66.77 12.14 -21.83
N PRO A 67 66.25 12.47 -20.64
CA PRO A 67 66.66 11.79 -19.42
C PRO A 67 66.42 10.29 -19.61
N PRO A 68 67.34 9.42 -19.15
CA PRO A 68 67.22 7.98 -19.32
C PRO A 68 65.89 7.50 -18.76
N ASP A 69 65.23 6.60 -19.48
CA ASP A 69 63.90 6.07 -19.14
C ASP A 69 63.99 5.29 -17.82
N LEU A 70 63.70 5.96 -16.70
CA LEU A 70 63.92 5.38 -15.39
C LEU A 70 62.89 4.26 -15.15
N PRO A 71 63.29 3.04 -14.75
CA PRO A 71 62.41 1.88 -14.60
C PRO A 71 61.24 2.12 -13.62
N TRP A 72 61.41 3.01 -12.63
CA TRP A 72 60.35 3.35 -11.67
C TRP A 72 59.16 4.10 -12.29
N ARG A 73 59.33 4.76 -13.44
CA ARG A 73 58.22 5.43 -14.14
C ARG A 73 57.24 4.42 -14.72
N LYS A 74 57.76 3.29 -15.21
CA LYS A 74 56.95 2.18 -15.72
C LYS A 74 56.17 1.50 -14.59
N THR A 75 56.82 1.27 -13.45
CA THR A 75 56.12 0.72 -12.27
C THR A 75 55.08 1.69 -11.72
N SER A 76 55.35 3.00 -11.68
CA SER A 76 54.38 4.00 -11.23
C SER A 76 53.14 4.05 -12.13
N ALA A 77 53.32 4.01 -13.45
CA ALA A 77 52.19 4.00 -14.39
C ALA A 77 51.34 2.73 -14.26
N GLU A 78 51.98 1.57 -14.07
CA GLU A 78 51.25 0.31 -13.88
C GLU A 78 50.52 0.26 -12.52
N ILE A 79 51.11 0.81 -11.45
CA ILE A 79 50.43 0.95 -10.16
C ILE A 79 49.17 1.83 -10.31
N SER A 80 49.29 3.01 -10.92
CA SER A 80 48.12 3.89 -11.13
C SER A 80 47.05 3.25 -12.01
N ARG A 81 47.46 2.43 -12.99
CA ARG A 81 46.52 1.65 -13.81
C ARG A 81 45.80 0.59 -12.98
N LEU A 82 46.51 -0.16 -12.13
CA LEU A 82 45.91 -1.15 -11.24
C LEU A 82 45.00 -0.50 -10.20
N GLU A 83 45.37 0.64 -9.64
CA GLU A 83 44.53 1.43 -8.74
C GLU A 83 43.20 1.82 -9.40
N LEU A 84 43.24 2.29 -10.66
CA LEU A 84 42.03 2.61 -11.42
C LEU A 84 41.16 1.37 -11.68
N VAL A 85 41.76 0.23 -12.00
CA VAL A 85 41.03 -1.04 -12.20
C VAL A 85 40.39 -1.49 -10.89
N VAL A 86 41.12 -1.47 -9.77
CA VAL A 86 40.59 -1.83 -8.45
C VAL A 86 39.45 -0.89 -8.05
N ALA A 87 39.57 0.42 -8.27
CA ALA A 87 38.51 1.38 -8.00
C ALA A 87 37.24 1.08 -8.83
N ARG A 88 37.40 0.76 -10.12
CA ARG A 88 36.28 0.39 -11.00
C ARG A 88 35.59 -0.91 -10.56
N GLU A 89 36.37 -1.94 -10.23
CA GLU A 89 35.78 -3.22 -9.79
C GLU A 89 35.13 -3.10 -8.42
N ARG A 90 35.65 -2.27 -7.50
CA ARG A 90 34.95 -1.93 -6.24
C ARG A 90 33.60 -1.29 -6.50
N GLN A 91 33.55 -0.26 -7.35
CA GLN A 91 32.29 0.39 -7.73
C GLN A 91 31.30 -0.62 -8.36
N ARG A 92 31.80 -1.57 -9.17
CA ARG A 92 30.96 -2.62 -9.76
C ARG A 92 30.42 -3.58 -8.70
N VAL A 93 31.25 -3.99 -7.74
CA VAL A 93 30.83 -4.85 -6.63
C VAL A 93 29.79 -4.14 -5.77
N ASP A 94 30.01 -2.87 -5.44
CA ASP A 94 29.05 -2.05 -4.68
C ASP A 94 27.69 -1.96 -5.40
N HIS A 95 27.71 -1.68 -6.71
CA HIS A 95 26.50 -1.66 -7.53
C HIS A 95 25.77 -3.02 -7.58
N LEU A 96 26.51 -4.13 -7.65
CA LEU A 96 25.92 -5.48 -7.63
C LEU A 96 25.31 -5.80 -6.26
N TRP A 97 25.92 -5.35 -5.16
CA TRP A 97 25.36 -5.48 -3.81
C TRP A 97 24.07 -4.69 -3.64
N GLU A 98 24.03 -3.44 -4.09
CA GLU A 98 22.80 -2.62 -4.11
C GLU A 98 21.69 -3.31 -4.91
N ARG A 99 22.02 -3.81 -6.10
CA ARG A 99 21.05 -4.55 -6.93
C ARG A 99 20.57 -5.84 -6.27
N HIS A 100 21.45 -6.57 -5.58
CA HIS A 100 21.07 -7.76 -4.84
C HIS A 100 20.08 -7.44 -3.71
N GLY A 101 20.33 -6.38 -2.95
CA GLY A 101 19.41 -5.89 -1.91
C GLY A 101 18.02 -5.57 -2.45
N VAL A 102 17.95 -4.82 -3.56
CA VAL A 102 16.67 -4.51 -4.23
C VAL A 102 15.92 -5.78 -4.66
N LEU A 103 16.61 -6.75 -5.28
CA LEU A 103 15.99 -8.00 -5.71
C LEU A 103 15.51 -8.84 -4.51
N GLN A 104 16.26 -8.86 -3.41
CA GLN A 104 15.86 -9.54 -2.18
C GLN A 104 14.61 -8.89 -1.57
N ALA A 105 14.56 -7.56 -1.52
CA ALA A 105 13.40 -6.82 -1.07
C ALA A 105 12.15 -7.10 -1.93
N GLN A 106 12.30 -7.13 -3.25
CA GLN A 106 11.24 -7.50 -4.19
C GLN A 106 10.74 -8.94 -3.99
N ALA A 107 11.66 -9.90 -3.84
CA ALA A 107 11.30 -11.29 -3.57
C ALA A 107 10.54 -11.43 -2.25
N ARG A 108 10.98 -10.73 -1.19
CA ARG A 108 10.30 -10.72 0.11
C ARG A 108 8.91 -10.09 0.02
N ALA A 109 8.78 -8.94 -0.65
CA ALA A 109 7.49 -8.28 -0.87
C ALA A 109 6.51 -9.19 -1.65
N ALA A 110 6.99 -9.88 -2.68
CA ALA A 110 6.19 -10.84 -3.45
C ALA A 110 5.72 -12.03 -2.59
N GLN A 111 6.60 -12.59 -1.77
CA GLN A 111 6.25 -13.67 -0.84
C GLN A 111 5.18 -13.23 0.17
N LEU A 112 5.33 -12.04 0.74
CA LEU A 112 4.33 -11.47 1.65
C LEU A 112 2.97 -11.30 0.94
N ALA A 113 2.96 -10.77 -0.29
CA ALA A 113 1.73 -10.62 -1.07
C ALA A 113 1.06 -11.98 -1.35
N VAL A 114 1.83 -13.00 -1.72
CA VAL A 114 1.32 -14.38 -1.91
C VAL A 114 0.67 -14.90 -0.62
N ASN A 115 1.35 -14.78 0.52
CA ASN A 115 0.83 -15.22 1.81
C ASN A 115 -0.50 -14.54 2.16
N GLN A 116 -0.59 -13.22 1.91
CA GLN A 116 -1.82 -12.47 2.14
C GLN A 116 -2.95 -12.86 1.17
N CYS A 117 -2.64 -13.12 -0.11
CA CYS A 117 -3.64 -13.65 -1.05
C CYS A 117 -4.18 -15.02 -0.60
N ILE A 118 -3.31 -15.91 -0.13
CA ILE A 118 -3.70 -17.22 0.41
C ILE A 118 -4.65 -17.05 1.62
N ALA A 119 -4.29 -16.16 2.55
CA ALA A 119 -5.10 -15.85 3.72
C ALA A 119 -6.49 -15.28 3.34
N ILE A 120 -6.54 -14.36 2.37
CA ILE A 120 -7.80 -13.81 1.83
C ILE A 120 -8.66 -14.89 1.17
N LEU A 121 -8.07 -15.74 0.33
CA LEU A 121 -8.79 -16.84 -0.33
C LEU A 121 -9.40 -17.81 0.69
N ARG A 122 -8.65 -18.11 1.76
CA ARG A 122 -9.13 -18.93 2.85
C ARG A 122 -10.30 -18.27 3.60
N LEU A 123 -10.22 -16.97 3.89
CA LEU A 123 -11.35 -16.23 4.46
C LEU A 123 -12.58 -16.30 3.54
N GLY A 124 -12.41 -16.08 2.24
CA GLY A 124 -13.50 -16.18 1.26
C GLY A 124 -14.19 -17.55 1.28
N ALA A 125 -13.43 -18.64 1.34
CA ALA A 125 -13.97 -19.99 1.46
C ALA A 125 -14.75 -20.21 2.77
N LEU A 126 -14.25 -19.69 3.90
CA LEU A 126 -14.93 -19.77 5.18
C LEU A 126 -16.27 -19.00 5.17
N LEU A 127 -16.28 -17.78 4.64
CA LEU A 127 -17.49 -16.96 4.52
C LEU A 127 -18.53 -17.62 3.61
N GLN A 128 -18.10 -18.23 2.49
CA GLN A 128 -19.00 -18.95 1.58
C GLN A 128 -19.66 -20.15 2.28
N ARG A 129 -18.91 -20.91 3.08
CA ARG A 129 -19.44 -22.03 3.86
C ARG A 129 -20.45 -21.56 4.91
N GLN A 130 -20.17 -20.47 5.62
CA GLN A 130 -21.12 -19.87 6.56
C GLN A 130 -22.42 -19.45 5.85
N ALA A 131 -22.34 -18.80 4.69
CA ALA A 131 -23.50 -18.42 3.90
C ALA A 131 -24.33 -19.64 3.44
N GLN A 132 -23.68 -20.76 3.09
CA GLN A 132 -24.36 -22.01 2.74
C GLN A 132 -25.09 -22.65 3.94
N LYS A 133 -24.49 -22.60 5.14
CA LYS A 133 -25.13 -23.09 6.38
C LYS A 133 -26.33 -22.25 6.78
N GLN A 134 -26.25 -20.93 6.60
CA GLN A 134 -27.32 -20.01 6.95
C GLN A 134 -28.48 -20.00 5.96
N ARG A 135 -28.27 -20.47 4.71
CA ARG A 135 -29.35 -20.63 3.76
C ARG A 135 -30.29 -21.67 4.35
N PRO A 136 -31.49 -21.28 4.84
CA PRO A 136 -32.42 -22.25 5.41
C PRO A 136 -32.57 -23.32 4.35
N GLN A 137 -32.39 -24.59 4.71
CA GLN A 137 -32.88 -25.67 3.87
C GLN A 137 -34.37 -25.37 3.77
N SER A 138 -34.75 -24.65 2.71
CA SER A 138 -36.12 -24.42 2.32
C SER A 138 -36.60 -25.82 2.00
N GLN A 139 -37.03 -26.53 3.04
CA GLN A 139 -37.82 -27.73 2.90
C GLN A 139 -38.88 -27.30 1.89
N PRO A 140 -38.94 -27.97 0.73
CA PRO A 140 -39.94 -27.64 -0.27
C PRO A 140 -41.26 -27.55 0.50
N PRO A 141 -42.00 -26.43 0.40
CA PRO A 141 -43.16 -26.19 1.25
C PRO A 141 -43.98 -27.46 1.21
N GLN A 142 -43.97 -28.20 2.32
CA GLN A 142 -44.80 -29.38 2.44
C GLN A 142 -46.20 -28.79 2.47
N LEU A 143 -46.79 -28.67 1.29
CA LEU A 143 -48.19 -28.33 1.11
C LEU A 143 -48.91 -29.27 2.04
N CYS A 144 -49.41 -28.71 3.14
CA CYS A 144 -50.18 -29.42 4.14
C CYS A 144 -51.21 -30.24 3.37
N GLN A 145 -51.00 -31.55 3.32
CA GLN A 145 -52.07 -32.49 3.07
C GLN A 145 -52.98 -32.33 4.29
N ALA A 146 -53.94 -31.41 4.16
CA ALA A 146 -54.97 -31.20 5.15
C ALA A 146 -55.73 -32.52 5.29
N SER A 147 -55.33 -33.29 6.30
CA SER A 147 -55.95 -34.54 6.67
C SER A 147 -57.39 -34.24 7.08
N GLN A 148 -58.29 -34.78 6.27
CA GLN A 148 -59.73 -34.76 6.45
C GLN A 148 -60.10 -35.45 7.77
N ALA A 149 -61.06 -34.87 8.47
CA ALA A 149 -61.73 -35.51 9.60
C ALA A 149 -62.67 -36.63 9.10
N PRO A 150 -62.92 -37.68 9.91
CA PRO A 150 -63.72 -38.82 9.51
C PRO A 150 -65.20 -38.57 9.85
N SER A 151 -66.10 -38.74 8.88
CA SER A 151 -67.48 -39.21 9.13
C SER A 151 -68.21 -39.58 7.83
N HIS A 152 -68.27 -40.89 7.61
CA HIS A 152 -69.37 -41.72 7.11
C HIS A 152 -70.20 -41.32 5.87
N LEU A 153 -70.30 -42.33 4.99
CA LEU A 153 -71.31 -42.59 3.97
C LEU A 153 -71.30 -41.65 2.76
N HIS A 154 -70.51 -42.01 1.75
CA HIS A 154 -71.06 -42.37 0.43
C HIS A 154 -70.00 -43.13 -0.37
N THR A 155 -70.42 -44.30 -0.84
CA THR A 155 -69.74 -45.18 -1.77
C THR A 155 -69.43 -44.45 -3.07
N HIS A 156 -68.21 -43.96 -3.23
CA HIS A 156 -67.56 -43.85 -4.54
C HIS A 156 -66.06 -43.89 -4.30
N ARG A 157 -65.46 -45.05 -4.56
CA ARG A 157 -64.01 -45.24 -4.65
C ARG A 157 -63.60 -44.75 -6.04
N PRO A 158 -63.07 -43.52 -6.21
CA PRO A 158 -62.50 -43.14 -7.49
C PRO A 158 -61.30 -44.06 -7.78
N PRO A 159 -61.08 -44.48 -9.04
CA PRO A 159 -59.99 -45.38 -9.39
C PRO A 159 -58.65 -44.69 -9.14
N GLN A 160 -58.01 -45.02 -8.02
CA GLN A 160 -56.70 -44.52 -7.58
C GLN A 160 -55.52 -44.93 -8.49
N GLN A 161 -55.75 -45.68 -9.56
CA GLN A 161 -54.66 -46.16 -10.43
C GLN A 161 -54.19 -45.17 -11.50
N GLN A 162 -54.84 -44.01 -11.68
CA GLN A 162 -54.40 -43.03 -12.70
C GLN A 162 -53.62 -41.82 -12.16
N GLN A 163 -53.53 -41.59 -10.85
CA GLN A 163 -52.78 -40.43 -10.32
C GLN A 163 -51.26 -40.66 -10.21
N GLN A 164 -50.81 -41.91 -10.15
CA GLN A 164 -49.39 -42.24 -10.06
C GLN A 164 -48.56 -41.80 -11.29
N PRO A 165 -49.00 -42.03 -12.54
CA PRO A 165 -48.24 -41.57 -13.71
C PRO A 165 -48.17 -40.04 -13.81
N GLN A 166 -49.19 -39.32 -13.35
CA GLN A 166 -49.20 -37.85 -13.41
C GLN A 166 -48.19 -37.23 -12.43
N GLN A 167 -48.04 -37.82 -11.24
CA GLN A 167 -47.05 -37.35 -10.25
C GLN A 167 -45.61 -37.65 -10.70
N GLN A 168 -45.38 -38.78 -11.36
CA GLN A 168 -44.07 -39.15 -11.90
C GLN A 168 -43.67 -38.23 -13.07
N GLN A 169 -44.63 -37.85 -13.92
CA GLN A 169 -44.40 -36.90 -15.02
C GLN A 169 -44.04 -35.50 -14.51
N GLN A 170 -44.69 -35.05 -13.42
CA GLN A 170 -44.40 -33.75 -12.82
C GLN A 170 -42.99 -33.70 -12.19
N GLN A 171 -42.54 -34.81 -11.57
CA GLN A 171 -41.18 -34.94 -11.06
C GLN A 171 -40.12 -34.90 -12.18
N GLN A 172 -40.40 -35.56 -13.31
CA GLN A 172 -39.50 -35.53 -14.47
C GLN A 172 -39.36 -34.14 -15.07
N GLN A 173 -40.46 -33.38 -15.17
CA GLN A 173 -40.43 -31.99 -15.64
C GLN A 173 -39.59 -31.08 -14.72
N GLN A 174 -39.67 -31.29 -13.41
CA GLN A 174 -38.88 -30.52 -12.45
C GLN A 174 -37.38 -30.82 -12.57
N GLN A 175 -37.00 -32.08 -12.76
CA GLN A 175 -35.60 -32.44 -13.02
C GLN A 175 -35.07 -31.85 -14.33
N GLN A 176 -35.89 -31.85 -15.40
CA GLN A 176 -35.50 -31.26 -16.67
C GLN A 176 -35.28 -29.74 -16.57
N GLN A 177 -36.14 -29.02 -15.84
CA GLN A 177 -35.93 -27.59 -15.58
C GLN A 177 -34.66 -27.32 -14.78
N GLN A 178 -34.35 -28.14 -13.76
CA GLN A 178 -33.10 -28.01 -13.02
C GLN A 178 -31.88 -28.25 -13.90
N GLN A 179 -31.90 -29.28 -14.76
CA GLN A 179 -30.81 -29.51 -15.71
C GLN A 179 -30.65 -28.37 -16.72
N GLN A 180 -31.75 -27.83 -17.25
CA GLN A 180 -31.68 -26.68 -18.15
C GLN A 180 -31.14 -25.44 -17.45
N GLN A 181 -31.53 -25.16 -16.19
CA GLN A 181 -30.95 -24.06 -15.44
C GLN A 181 -29.46 -24.26 -15.19
N GLN A 182 -29.01 -25.47 -14.85
CA GLN A 182 -27.58 -25.77 -14.70
C GLN A 182 -26.82 -25.60 -16.01
N GLN A 183 -27.33 -26.13 -17.12
CA GLN A 183 -26.71 -25.97 -18.44
C GLN A 183 -26.68 -24.50 -18.87
N ARG A 184 -27.74 -23.73 -18.59
CA ARG A 184 -27.77 -22.29 -18.90
C ARG A 184 -26.78 -21.51 -18.05
N LEU A 185 -26.61 -21.84 -16.77
CA LEU A 185 -25.56 -21.26 -15.93
C LEU A 185 -24.17 -21.64 -16.44
N GLN A 186 -23.97 -22.90 -16.86
CA GLN A 186 -22.70 -23.36 -17.41
C GLN A 186 -22.38 -22.67 -18.75
N GLN A 187 -23.38 -22.49 -19.61
CA GLN A 187 -23.26 -21.71 -20.84
C GLN A 187 -23.05 -20.22 -20.57
N LEU A 188 -23.70 -19.62 -19.59
CA LEU A 188 -23.45 -18.23 -19.20
C LEU A 188 -22.05 -18.05 -18.61
N LEU A 189 -21.53 -19.04 -17.90
CA LEU A 189 -20.15 -19.06 -17.41
C LEU A 189 -19.13 -19.20 -18.56
N LEU A 190 -19.46 -19.97 -19.60
CA LEU A 190 -18.64 -20.15 -20.82
C LEU A 190 -18.77 -18.99 -21.82
N GLN A 191 -19.94 -18.35 -21.91
CA GLN A 191 -20.23 -17.24 -22.82
C GLN A 191 -19.93 -15.87 -22.21
N ARG A 192 -19.79 -15.77 -20.89
CA ARG A 192 -18.96 -14.70 -20.31
C ARG A 192 -17.54 -14.94 -20.80
N GLY A 193 -17.23 -14.37 -21.97
CA GLY A 193 -15.90 -14.27 -22.55
C GLY A 193 -14.88 -13.79 -21.53
N PRO A 194 -13.58 -13.92 -21.85
CA PRO A 194 -12.49 -14.17 -20.92
C PRO A 194 -12.77 -13.54 -19.57
N GLN A 195 -13.23 -14.38 -18.64
CA GLN A 195 -13.55 -13.95 -17.29
C GLN A 195 -12.30 -13.36 -16.67
N THR A 196 -12.15 -12.05 -16.79
CA THR A 196 -11.20 -11.18 -16.11
C THR A 196 -9.74 -11.54 -16.33
N CYS A 197 -8.93 -10.54 -16.68
CA CYS A 197 -7.48 -10.57 -16.50
C CYS A 197 -7.06 -11.17 -15.15
N TRP A 198 -7.92 -11.13 -14.12
CA TRP A 198 -7.71 -11.74 -12.82
C TRP A 198 -7.86 -13.27 -12.78
N HIS A 199 -8.72 -13.92 -13.57
CA HIS A 199 -8.73 -15.39 -13.61
C HIS A 199 -7.46 -15.89 -14.28
N GLU A 200 -7.02 -15.29 -15.39
CA GLU A 200 -5.72 -15.60 -16.01
C GLU A 200 -4.55 -15.26 -15.09
N HIS A 201 -4.60 -14.14 -14.35
CA HIS A 201 -3.55 -13.75 -13.41
C HIS A 201 -3.54 -14.65 -12.17
N LEU A 202 -4.71 -15.09 -11.68
CA LEU A 202 -4.84 -16.10 -10.63
C LEU A 202 -4.44 -17.48 -11.14
N GLU A 203 -4.74 -17.86 -12.38
CA GLU A 203 -4.30 -19.11 -13.01
C GLU A 203 -2.80 -19.09 -13.29
N GLN A 204 -2.21 -17.95 -13.65
CA GLN A 204 -0.76 -17.75 -13.75
C GLN A 204 -0.11 -17.79 -12.37
N LEU A 205 -0.64 -17.08 -11.37
CA LEU A 205 -0.20 -17.21 -9.98
C LEU A 205 -0.36 -18.65 -9.51
N ARG A 206 -1.44 -19.35 -9.92
CA ARG A 206 -1.69 -20.74 -9.57
C ARG A 206 -0.69 -21.67 -10.22
N ALA A 207 -0.40 -21.49 -11.49
CA ALA A 207 0.61 -22.24 -12.23
C ALA A 207 2.01 -21.98 -11.67
N GLN A 208 2.33 -20.73 -11.32
CA GLN A 208 3.60 -20.34 -10.69
C GLN A 208 3.74 -20.93 -9.29
N LEU A 209 2.67 -20.91 -8.47
CA LEU A 209 2.64 -21.51 -7.14
C LEU A 209 2.60 -23.05 -7.16
N ALA A 210 1.96 -23.64 -8.17
CA ALA A 210 1.97 -25.08 -8.41
C ALA A 210 3.36 -25.55 -8.86
N ALA A 211 4.01 -24.82 -9.77
CA ALA A 211 5.39 -25.04 -10.17
C ALA A 211 6.38 -24.81 -9.01
N ALA A 212 6.06 -23.92 -8.06
CA ALA A 212 6.81 -23.69 -6.84
C ALA A 212 6.55 -24.74 -5.72
N GLY A 213 5.74 -25.77 -5.96
CA GLY A 213 5.70 -26.97 -5.11
C GLY A 213 4.67 -26.99 -3.98
N GLY A 214 3.39 -26.70 -4.27
CA GLY A 214 2.27 -27.26 -3.48
C GLY A 214 1.48 -26.32 -2.57
N ALA A 215 1.76 -25.01 -2.57
CA ALA A 215 1.07 -24.05 -1.70
C ALA A 215 -0.46 -24.01 -1.92
N LEU A 216 -0.95 -24.20 -3.15
CA LEU A 216 -2.39 -24.16 -3.46
C LEU A 216 -3.15 -25.42 -3.09
N ALA A 217 -2.53 -26.59 -3.20
CA ALA A 217 -3.08 -27.82 -2.65
C ALA A 217 -3.23 -27.69 -1.13
N ALA A 218 -2.27 -27.01 -0.47
CA ALA A 218 -2.38 -26.68 0.95
C ALA A 218 -3.48 -25.65 1.24
N VAL A 219 -3.74 -24.64 0.39
CA VAL A 219 -4.89 -23.72 0.57
C VAL A 219 -6.22 -24.45 0.45
N ALA A 220 -6.37 -25.29 -0.58
CA ALA A 220 -7.57 -26.10 -0.76
C ALA A 220 -7.76 -27.08 0.40
N ALA A 221 -6.69 -27.77 0.83
CA ALA A 221 -6.74 -28.67 1.98
C ALA A 221 -7.00 -27.92 3.31
N ALA A 222 -6.44 -26.73 3.50
CA ALA A 222 -6.67 -25.89 4.68
C ALA A 222 -8.06 -25.24 4.68
N ALA A 223 -8.65 -25.02 3.51
CA ALA A 223 -10.06 -24.67 3.38
C ALA A 223 -10.95 -25.87 3.71
N GLU A 224 -10.58 -27.07 3.29
CA GLU A 224 -11.27 -28.34 3.57
C GLU A 224 -11.11 -28.82 5.03
N ALA A 225 -10.14 -28.31 5.77
CA ALA A 225 -9.95 -28.65 7.17
C ALA A 225 -11.27 -28.43 7.95
N PRO A 226 -11.69 -29.40 8.79
CA PRO A 226 -12.95 -29.33 9.49
C PRO A 226 -13.00 -28.07 10.36
N THR A 227 -14.10 -27.31 10.25
CA THR A 227 -14.39 -26.15 11.11
C THR A 227 -14.73 -26.56 12.54
N GLY A 228 -14.21 -27.69 13.03
CA GLY A 228 -14.32 -28.09 14.44
C GLY A 228 -13.61 -27.08 15.33
N ASP A 229 -13.76 -27.24 16.66
CA ASP A 229 -13.21 -26.34 17.70
C ASP A 229 -11.84 -25.76 17.31
N VAL A 230 -11.86 -24.55 16.74
CA VAL A 230 -10.62 -23.93 16.31
C VAL A 230 -9.89 -23.47 17.55
N SER A 231 -8.76 -24.13 17.84
CA SER A 231 -7.96 -23.81 19.01
C SER A 231 -7.52 -22.34 18.97
N PRO A 232 -7.64 -21.59 20.09
CA PRO A 232 -7.09 -20.25 20.22
C PRO A 232 -5.61 -20.15 19.83
N ALA A 233 -4.85 -21.26 19.97
CA ALA A 233 -3.45 -21.34 19.56
C ALA A 233 -3.26 -21.22 18.03
N ALA A 234 -4.18 -21.78 17.22
CA ALA A 234 -4.11 -21.69 15.77
C ALA A 234 -4.36 -20.25 15.29
N ILE A 235 -5.35 -19.58 15.88
CA ILE A 235 -5.63 -18.15 15.63
C ILE A 235 -4.43 -17.29 16.02
N ALA A 236 -3.81 -17.57 17.17
CA ALA A 236 -2.63 -16.84 17.62
C ALA A 236 -1.43 -17.04 16.68
N ALA A 237 -1.21 -18.26 16.17
CA ALA A 237 -0.15 -18.56 15.21
C ALA A 237 -0.35 -17.81 13.89
N GLU A 238 -1.56 -17.81 13.33
CA GLU A 238 -1.86 -17.05 12.10
C GLU A 238 -1.68 -15.54 12.30
N ARG A 239 -2.13 -15.00 13.44
CA ARG A 239 -1.92 -13.57 13.78
C ARG A 239 -0.45 -13.22 13.94
N ALA A 240 0.37 -14.13 14.44
CA ALA A 240 1.80 -13.93 14.53
C ALA A 240 2.46 -13.92 13.13
N GLU A 241 1.98 -14.73 12.20
CA GLU A 241 2.51 -14.82 10.84
C GLU A 241 2.05 -13.66 9.93
N HIS A 242 0.76 -13.32 9.95
CA HIS A 242 0.15 -12.40 9.00
C HIS A 242 -0.25 -11.04 9.60
N GLY A 243 -0.21 -10.91 10.93
CA GLY A 243 -0.77 -9.77 11.65
C GLY A 243 -2.29 -9.84 11.87
N TRP A 244 -2.96 -10.83 11.28
CA TRP A 244 -4.42 -11.08 11.37
C TRP A 244 -4.71 -12.58 11.15
N SER A 245 -5.93 -13.05 11.40
CA SER A 245 -6.30 -14.46 11.16
C SER A 245 -7.56 -14.57 10.28
N PRO A 246 -7.50 -15.32 9.15
CA PRO A 246 -8.68 -15.66 8.35
C PRO A 246 -9.78 -16.34 9.15
N ILE A 247 -9.41 -17.20 10.10
CA ILE A 247 -10.37 -17.90 10.95
C ILE A 247 -11.05 -16.90 11.89
N ALA A 248 -10.27 -16.06 12.58
CA ALA A 248 -10.83 -15.05 13.46
C ALA A 248 -11.70 -14.04 12.69
N ALA A 249 -11.31 -13.68 11.47
CA ALA A 249 -12.12 -12.85 10.58
C ALA A 249 -13.45 -13.52 10.19
N ALA A 250 -13.47 -14.81 9.89
CA ALA A 250 -14.72 -15.52 9.58
C ALA A 250 -15.66 -15.60 10.80
N ALA A 251 -15.11 -15.88 12.00
CA ALA A 251 -15.88 -15.85 13.24
C ALA A 251 -16.41 -14.44 13.54
N LEU A 252 -15.59 -13.42 13.29
CA LEU A 252 -15.99 -12.02 13.39
C LEU A 252 -17.11 -11.66 12.42
N ALA A 253 -17.05 -12.11 11.17
CA ALA A 253 -18.09 -11.82 10.19
C ALA A 253 -19.47 -12.34 10.63
N GLU A 254 -19.50 -13.48 11.30
CA GLU A 254 -20.71 -14.05 11.91
C GLU A 254 -21.20 -13.22 13.11
N GLU A 255 -20.30 -12.77 13.98
CA GLU A 255 -20.60 -11.85 15.09
C GLU A 255 -21.20 -10.52 14.57
N LEU A 256 -20.66 -9.98 13.48
CA LEU A 256 -21.08 -8.70 12.91
C LEU A 256 -22.30 -8.81 11.99
N ALA A 257 -22.68 -10.02 11.57
CA ALA A 257 -23.83 -10.23 10.69
C ALA A 257 -25.11 -9.67 11.35
N GLY A 258 -25.81 -8.78 10.63
CA GLY A 258 -27.05 -8.15 11.11
C GLY A 258 -26.86 -7.00 12.12
N THR A 259 -25.64 -6.70 12.56
CA THR A 259 -25.37 -5.60 13.51
C THR A 259 -25.17 -4.24 12.85
N GLY A 260 -25.05 -4.19 11.51
CA GLY A 260 -24.67 -2.99 10.76
C GLY A 260 -23.20 -2.58 10.92
N GLN A 261 -22.37 -3.36 11.61
CA GLN A 261 -20.94 -3.07 11.79
C GLN A 261 -20.09 -3.39 10.55
N LEU A 262 -20.63 -4.15 9.58
CA LEU A 262 -20.01 -4.33 8.26
C LEU A 262 -20.31 -3.13 7.33
N SER A 263 -20.07 -1.92 7.84
CA SER A 263 -20.37 -0.65 7.17
C SER A 263 -19.22 0.35 7.34
N THR A 264 -19.31 1.50 6.66
CA THR A 264 -18.36 2.62 6.82
C THR A 264 -18.25 3.02 8.29
N GLY A 265 -19.38 3.13 9.00
CA GLY A 265 -19.41 3.49 10.42
C GLY A 265 -18.73 2.46 11.32
N GLY A 266 -18.89 1.16 11.02
CA GLY A 266 -18.20 0.11 11.76
C GLY A 266 -16.68 0.12 11.54
N LEU A 267 -16.23 0.38 10.31
CA LEU A 267 -14.79 0.53 10.03
C LEU A 267 -14.19 1.76 10.73
N ARG A 268 -14.89 2.91 10.70
CA ARG A 268 -14.47 4.12 11.45
C ARG A 268 -14.33 3.84 12.94
N ARG A 269 -15.29 3.10 13.52
CA ARG A 269 -15.23 2.68 14.93
C ARG A 269 -13.99 1.82 15.19
N ALA A 270 -13.75 0.80 14.37
CA ALA A 270 -12.58 -0.07 14.52
C ALA A 270 -11.25 0.71 14.45
N ILE A 271 -11.15 1.69 13.54
CA ILE A 271 -9.96 2.56 13.44
C ILE A 271 -9.82 3.45 14.67
N LYS A 272 -10.91 4.06 15.14
CA LYS A 272 -10.91 4.89 16.35
C LYS A 272 -10.48 4.11 17.59
N GLU A 273 -10.99 2.89 17.77
CA GLU A 273 -10.57 1.98 18.83
C GLU A 273 -9.07 1.64 18.72
N PHE A 274 -8.58 1.34 17.52
CA PHE A 274 -7.15 1.09 17.29
C PHE A 274 -6.28 2.31 17.66
N VAL A 275 -6.66 3.51 17.23
CA VAL A 275 -5.95 4.76 17.54
C VAL A 275 -5.96 5.05 19.04
N GLN A 276 -7.06 4.78 19.74
CA GLN A 276 -7.12 4.91 21.20
C GLN A 276 -6.13 3.97 21.89
N HIS A 277 -6.04 2.71 21.43
CA HIS A 277 -5.04 1.76 21.94
C HIS A 277 -3.61 2.21 21.67
N ALA A 278 -3.33 2.76 20.48
CA ALA A 278 -2.02 3.31 20.15
C ALA A 278 -1.70 4.54 21.03
N GLY A 279 -2.67 5.43 21.25
CA GLY A 279 -2.51 6.63 22.08
C GLY A 279 -2.05 6.34 23.51
N HIS A 280 -2.45 5.21 24.10
CA HIS A 280 -2.00 4.80 25.42
C HIS A 280 -0.49 4.51 25.51
N LEU A 281 0.14 4.16 24.38
CA LEU A 281 1.58 3.89 24.31
C LEU A 281 2.40 5.15 23.96
N HIS A 282 1.78 6.10 23.27
CA HIS A 282 2.48 7.29 22.74
C HIS A 282 2.28 8.57 23.56
N LEU A 283 1.25 8.63 24.42
CA LEU A 283 1.02 9.78 25.31
C LEU A 283 1.77 9.59 26.63
N LYS A 284 2.53 10.63 27.05
CA LYS A 284 3.12 10.70 28.40
C LYS A 284 2.00 10.56 29.44
N ALA A 285 2.18 9.64 30.39
CA ALA A 285 1.23 9.41 31.47
C ALA A 285 0.86 10.74 32.16
N ARG A 286 -0.43 10.95 32.39
CA ARG A 286 -0.89 12.12 33.16
C ARG A 286 -0.41 11.95 34.61
N PRO A 287 0.09 13.01 35.27
CA PRO A 287 0.40 12.97 36.69
C PRO A 287 -0.81 12.46 37.48
N GLY A 288 -0.66 11.37 38.21
CA GLY A 288 -1.71 10.77 39.05
C GLY A 288 -2.54 9.64 38.42
N SER A 289 -2.44 9.39 37.11
CA SER A 289 -2.91 8.11 36.55
C SER A 289 -1.75 7.13 36.54
N GLY A 290 -1.89 5.97 37.20
CA GLY A 290 -0.86 4.92 37.10
C GLY A 290 -0.56 4.62 35.63
N CYS A 291 0.72 4.61 35.27
CA CYS A 291 1.10 4.22 33.90
C CYS A 291 0.53 2.83 33.63
N PRO A 292 -0.21 2.63 32.53
CA PRO A 292 -0.64 1.29 32.15
C PRO A 292 0.60 0.40 32.01
N ASP A 293 0.49 -0.85 32.45
CA ASP A 293 1.56 -1.83 32.23
C ASP A 293 1.88 -1.89 30.73
N ALA A 294 3.11 -1.57 30.36
CA ALA A 294 3.54 -1.46 28.98
C ALA A 294 3.35 -2.79 28.22
N ALA A 295 3.54 -3.92 28.90
CA ALA A 295 3.32 -5.23 28.31
C ALA A 295 1.83 -5.46 28.00
N ALA A 296 0.94 -5.14 28.94
CA ALA A 296 -0.50 -5.21 28.74
C ALA A 296 -0.99 -4.25 27.64
N ALA A 297 -0.48 -3.01 27.60
CA ALA A 297 -0.82 -2.02 26.58
C ALA A 297 -0.37 -2.48 25.19
N ARG A 298 0.84 -3.02 25.06
CA ARG A 298 1.34 -3.58 23.79
C ARG A 298 0.54 -4.80 23.35
N ALA A 299 0.19 -5.70 24.27
CA ALA A 299 -0.69 -6.83 23.97
C ALA A 299 -2.09 -6.36 23.52
N GLY A 300 -2.59 -5.26 24.10
CA GLY A 300 -3.81 -4.59 23.66
C GLY A 300 -3.70 -4.07 22.23
N LEU A 301 -2.61 -3.37 21.90
CA LEU A 301 -2.36 -2.85 20.55
C LEU A 301 -2.25 -3.98 19.51
N VAL A 302 -1.57 -5.09 19.83
CA VAL A 302 -1.49 -6.27 18.96
C VAL A 302 -2.88 -6.83 18.64
N ARG A 303 -3.74 -6.97 19.66
CA ARG A 303 -5.12 -7.44 19.47
C ARG A 303 -5.96 -6.47 18.65
N ALA A 304 -5.85 -5.16 18.95
CA ALA A 304 -6.58 -4.11 18.24
C ALA A 304 -6.16 -4.05 16.76
N ARG A 305 -4.86 -4.19 16.46
CA ARG A 305 -4.34 -4.32 15.10
C ARG A 305 -4.97 -5.50 14.36
N ALA A 306 -4.92 -6.69 14.95
CA ALA A 306 -5.50 -7.88 14.32
C ALA A 306 -6.99 -7.68 14.03
N ARG A 307 -7.75 -7.17 15.00
CA ARG A 307 -9.20 -6.89 14.86
C ARG A 307 -9.48 -5.85 13.76
N LEU A 308 -8.67 -4.79 13.66
CA LEU A 308 -8.79 -3.79 12.60
C LEU A 308 -8.60 -4.41 11.22
N LEU A 309 -7.54 -5.20 11.04
CA LEU A 309 -7.23 -5.87 9.77
C LEU A 309 -8.30 -6.92 9.40
N GLU A 310 -8.78 -7.68 10.37
CA GLU A 310 -9.89 -8.63 10.22
C GLU A 310 -11.16 -7.91 9.74
N SER A 311 -11.59 -6.85 10.43
CA SER A 311 -12.75 -6.03 10.06
C SER A 311 -12.62 -5.41 8.67
N ALA A 312 -11.47 -4.78 8.38
CA ALA A 312 -11.23 -4.13 7.09
C ALA A 312 -11.26 -5.14 5.93
N THR A 313 -10.77 -6.37 6.15
CA THR A 313 -10.79 -7.43 5.15
C THR A 313 -12.21 -7.94 4.91
N ILE A 314 -12.97 -8.22 5.97
CA ILE A 314 -14.38 -8.66 5.84
C ILE A 314 -15.20 -7.60 5.10
N ILE A 315 -15.11 -6.34 5.52
CA ILE A 315 -15.81 -5.22 4.88
C ILE A 315 -15.43 -5.11 3.39
N SER A 316 -14.16 -5.36 3.08
CA SER A 316 -13.71 -5.34 1.69
C SER A 316 -14.30 -6.49 0.86
N LEU A 317 -14.41 -7.69 1.42
CA LEU A 317 -14.93 -8.87 0.73
C LEU A 317 -16.46 -8.93 0.70
N SER A 318 -17.15 -8.28 1.64
CA SER A 318 -18.61 -8.28 1.75
C SER A 318 -19.30 -7.18 0.94
N ASN A 319 -18.57 -6.41 0.14
CA ASN A 319 -19.13 -5.28 -0.60
C ASN A 319 -20.16 -5.77 -1.63
N PRO A 320 -21.44 -5.33 -1.57
CA PRO A 320 -22.42 -5.71 -2.57
C PRO A 320 -22.00 -5.23 -3.97
N PRO A 321 -22.36 -5.97 -5.03
CA PRO A 321 -22.07 -5.55 -6.40
C PRO A 321 -22.70 -4.18 -6.68
N GLY A 322 -21.87 -3.23 -7.13
CA GLY A 322 -22.28 -1.85 -7.44
C GLY A 322 -22.24 -0.87 -6.26
N GLY A 323 -21.91 -1.32 -5.03
CA GLY A 323 -21.74 -0.44 -3.87
C GLY A 323 -20.35 0.20 -3.80
N VAL A 324 -20.28 1.45 -3.33
CA VAL A 324 -19.01 2.08 -2.96
C VAL A 324 -18.42 1.28 -1.79
N CYS A 325 -17.19 0.82 -1.94
CA CYS A 325 -16.49 0.12 -0.88
C CYS A 325 -16.40 1.02 0.37
N PRO A 326 -16.91 0.58 1.53
CA PRO A 326 -16.84 1.37 2.76
C PRO A 326 -15.42 1.81 3.14
N ALA A 327 -14.40 1.00 2.82
CA ALA A 327 -13.00 1.34 3.06
C ALA A 327 -12.53 2.53 2.20
N SER A 328 -13.07 2.70 1.00
CA SER A 328 -12.74 3.86 0.14
C SER A 328 -13.31 5.15 0.72
N GLU A 329 -14.53 5.12 1.24
CA GLU A 329 -15.16 6.28 1.88
C GLU A 329 -14.38 6.72 3.13
N VAL A 330 -13.94 5.78 3.96
CA VAL A 330 -13.11 6.06 5.15
C VAL A 330 -11.76 6.70 4.79
N LEU A 331 -11.18 6.36 3.64
CA LEU A 331 -9.91 6.96 3.21
C LEU A 331 -10.07 8.40 2.70
N LEU A 332 -11.25 8.76 2.20
CA LEU A 332 -11.52 10.05 1.56
C LEU A 332 -12.12 11.10 2.49
N THR A 333 -12.48 10.71 3.71
CA THR A 333 -13.21 11.57 4.65
C THR A 333 -12.55 11.57 6.02
N SER A 334 -12.66 12.68 6.75
CA SER A 334 -12.22 12.76 8.14
C SER A 334 -12.99 11.74 8.98
N MET A 335 -12.33 11.05 9.90
CA MET A 335 -12.95 10.17 10.91
C MET A 335 -13.54 10.97 12.08
N ASP A 336 -13.20 12.25 12.17
CA ASP A 336 -13.72 13.20 13.15
C ASP A 336 -14.45 14.33 12.42
N GLU A 337 -15.78 14.37 12.56
CA GLU A 337 -16.62 15.39 11.92
C GLU A 337 -16.36 16.78 12.52
N GLU A 338 -15.87 16.84 13.76
CA GLU A 338 -15.68 18.09 14.50
C GLU A 338 -14.32 18.76 14.22
N SER A 339 -13.38 18.03 13.61
CA SER A 339 -12.02 18.51 13.38
C SER A 339 -11.59 18.34 11.92
N PRO A 340 -11.79 19.36 11.06
CA PRO A 340 -11.22 19.38 9.72
C PRO A 340 -9.72 19.71 9.83
N GLY A 341 -8.93 18.73 10.26
CA GLY A 341 -7.47 18.84 10.20
C GLY A 341 -6.98 18.98 8.75
N PRO A 342 -5.74 19.46 8.53
CA PRO A 342 -5.14 19.41 7.21
C PRO A 342 -5.01 17.94 6.76
N ALA A 343 -5.33 17.66 5.50
CA ALA A 343 -5.19 16.33 4.95
C ALA A 343 -3.71 15.85 5.02
N PRO A 344 -3.46 14.54 5.22
CA PRO A 344 -2.13 13.96 5.43
C PRO A 344 -1.27 13.88 4.15
N ASN A 345 -1.41 14.83 3.22
CA ASN A 345 -0.68 14.89 1.96
C ASN A 345 0.30 16.06 1.87
N SER A 346 0.59 16.74 2.99
CA SER A 346 1.59 17.81 3.00
C SER A 346 3.04 17.26 3.02
N PRO A 347 3.99 17.86 2.29
CA PRO A 347 5.40 17.44 2.30
C PRO A 347 6.07 17.48 3.69
N GLN A 348 5.56 18.30 4.61
CA GLN A 348 6.07 18.39 5.97
C GLN A 348 5.67 17.16 6.80
N TRP A 349 4.47 16.64 6.57
CA TRP A 349 4.00 15.41 7.21
C TRP A 349 4.82 14.19 6.75
N THR A 350 5.25 14.21 5.48
CA THR A 350 6.00 13.14 4.82
C THR A 350 7.34 12.79 5.49
N GLY A 351 8.21 13.79 5.72
CA GLY A 351 9.53 13.54 6.31
C GLY A 351 9.42 13.09 7.77
N TRP A 352 8.61 13.83 8.54
CA TRP A 352 8.38 13.55 9.96
C TRP A 352 7.80 12.16 10.19
N LEU A 353 6.81 11.74 9.40
CA LEU A 353 6.19 10.43 9.58
C LEU A 353 7.19 9.29 9.40
N LEU A 354 7.99 9.29 8.33
CA LEU A 354 8.95 8.22 8.07
C LEU A 354 9.99 8.11 9.20
N GLU A 355 10.39 9.24 9.78
CA GLU A 355 11.25 9.27 10.97
C GLU A 355 10.55 8.65 12.19
N GLN A 356 9.28 8.98 12.42
CA GLN A 356 8.53 8.40 13.55
C GLN A 356 8.25 6.90 13.40
N LEU A 357 8.11 6.41 12.17
CA LEU A 357 7.96 4.97 11.91
C LEU A 357 9.23 4.19 12.26
N GLY A 358 10.41 4.85 12.27
CA GLY A 358 11.67 4.19 12.60
C GLY A 358 11.91 2.93 11.77
N LEU A 359 11.59 2.97 10.47
CA LEU A 359 11.82 1.87 9.55
C LEU A 359 13.34 1.66 9.41
N ASP A 360 13.79 0.43 9.61
CA ASP A 360 15.15 0.09 9.21
C ASP A 360 15.28 0.04 7.67
N GLN A 361 16.52 0.02 7.17
CA GLN A 361 16.78 0.05 5.74
C GLN A 361 16.14 -1.14 5.00
N GLU A 362 16.18 -2.34 5.59
CA GLU A 362 15.61 -3.54 4.96
C GLU A 362 14.08 -3.42 4.87
N GLN A 363 13.41 -3.00 5.96
CA GLN A 363 11.98 -2.73 5.98
C GLN A 363 11.59 -1.64 4.96
N GLU A 364 12.38 -0.57 4.84
CA GLU A 364 12.14 0.50 3.88
C GLU A 364 12.23 0.00 2.43
N GLU A 365 13.24 -0.82 2.11
CA GLU A 365 13.40 -1.43 0.79
C GLU A 365 12.24 -2.39 0.47
N VAL A 366 11.84 -3.24 1.41
CA VAL A 366 10.71 -4.17 1.25
C VAL A 366 9.39 -3.41 1.11
N LEU A 367 9.19 -2.35 1.89
CA LEU A 367 8.02 -1.49 1.82
C LEU A 367 7.91 -0.80 0.45
N ALA A 368 9.00 -0.20 -0.02
CA ALA A 368 9.03 0.42 -1.32
C ALA A 368 8.75 -0.59 -2.43
N ALA A 369 9.39 -1.76 -2.41
CA ALA A 369 9.14 -2.82 -3.38
C ALA A 369 7.67 -3.29 -3.38
N ALA A 370 7.04 -3.39 -2.21
CA ALA A 370 5.62 -3.72 -2.10
C ALA A 370 4.71 -2.63 -2.69
N LEU A 371 5.00 -1.35 -2.43
CA LEU A 371 4.21 -0.23 -2.95
C LEU A 371 4.38 -0.04 -4.47
N ASP A 372 5.60 -0.23 -4.99
CA ASP A 372 5.86 -0.21 -6.43
C ASP A 372 5.12 -1.36 -7.12
N SER A 373 5.19 -2.58 -6.58
CA SER A 373 4.45 -3.72 -7.12
C SER A 373 2.93 -3.54 -7.04
N LYS A 374 2.42 -2.88 -6.01
CA LYS A 374 1.01 -2.47 -5.93
C LYS A 374 0.66 -1.54 -7.08
N GLN A 375 1.43 -0.48 -7.30
CA GLN A 375 1.17 0.51 -8.34
C GLN A 375 1.20 -0.12 -9.74
N GLU A 376 2.22 -0.93 -10.03
CA GLU A 376 2.36 -1.67 -11.30
C GLU A 376 1.13 -2.55 -11.57
N ARG A 377 0.65 -3.28 -10.56
CA ARG A 377 -0.53 -4.15 -10.71
C ARG A 377 -1.84 -3.38 -10.85
N MET A 378 -1.94 -2.19 -10.27
CA MET A 378 -3.16 -1.37 -10.35
C MET A 378 -3.22 -0.53 -11.63
N ALA A 379 -2.08 -0.19 -12.23
CA ALA A 379 -2.01 0.71 -13.38
C ALA A 379 -2.86 0.27 -14.58
N PRO A 380 -2.86 -1.00 -15.02
CA PRO A 380 -3.71 -1.43 -16.14
C PRO A 380 -5.20 -1.28 -15.85
N GLY A 381 -5.64 -1.62 -14.64
CA GLY A 381 -7.04 -1.50 -14.23
C GLY A 381 -7.51 -0.06 -14.16
N LEU A 382 -6.66 0.85 -13.67
CA LEU A 382 -6.93 2.29 -13.67
C LEU A 382 -7.00 2.86 -15.08
N ALA A 383 -6.04 2.50 -15.95
CA ALA A 383 -6.05 2.92 -17.35
C ALA A 383 -7.32 2.44 -18.09
N ARG A 384 -7.76 1.20 -17.84
CA ARG A 384 -9.00 0.66 -18.41
C ARG A 384 -10.23 1.39 -17.87
N ARG A 385 -10.31 1.63 -16.57
CA ARG A 385 -11.39 2.42 -15.95
C ARG A 385 -11.49 3.80 -16.59
N ASP A 386 -10.37 4.50 -16.74
CA ASP A 386 -10.35 5.85 -17.29
C ASP A 386 -10.72 5.87 -18.78
N ALA A 387 -10.44 4.78 -19.51
CA ALA A 387 -10.93 4.61 -20.89
C ALA A 387 -12.45 4.39 -20.94
N LEU A 388 -12.99 3.51 -20.10
CA LEU A 388 -14.43 3.24 -20.03
C LEU A 388 -15.23 4.48 -19.59
N LEU A 389 -14.71 5.25 -18.63
CA LEU A 389 -15.34 6.51 -18.21
C LEU A 389 -15.38 7.54 -19.35
N ARG A 390 -14.33 7.64 -20.17
CA ARG A 390 -14.35 8.49 -21.37
C ARG A 390 -15.42 8.03 -22.36
N GLU A 391 -15.50 6.72 -22.63
CA GLU A 391 -16.53 6.15 -23.50
C GLU A 391 -17.97 6.40 -23.00
N CYS A 392 -18.20 6.38 -21.68
CA CYS A 392 -19.47 6.78 -21.09
C CYS A 392 -19.79 8.28 -21.30
N MET A 393 -18.77 9.14 -21.26
CA MET A 393 -18.92 10.60 -21.37
C MET A 393 -19.12 11.09 -22.81
N ASP A 394 -18.71 10.33 -23.82
CA ASP A 394 -18.73 10.75 -25.23
C ASP A 394 -20.14 10.97 -25.83
N GLY A 395 -21.21 10.79 -25.05
CA GLY A 395 -22.55 11.30 -25.35
C GLY A 395 -23.13 10.79 -26.68
N GLY A 396 -23.65 9.56 -26.69
CA GLY A 396 -24.21 8.95 -27.90
C GLY A 396 -24.45 7.45 -27.80
N GLN A 397 -24.06 6.84 -26.69
CA GLN A 397 -24.27 5.42 -26.42
C GLN A 397 -25.74 5.13 -26.13
N ALA A 398 -26.22 4.00 -26.64
CA ALA A 398 -27.54 3.47 -26.26
C ALA A 398 -27.54 3.09 -24.76
N PRO A 399 -28.69 3.15 -24.06
CA PRO A 399 -28.77 2.81 -22.63
C PRO A 399 -28.22 1.42 -22.29
N SER A 400 -28.42 0.42 -23.15
CA SER A 400 -27.87 -0.93 -22.94
C SER A 400 -26.34 -0.98 -22.96
N VAL A 401 -25.70 -0.14 -23.77
CA VAL A 401 -24.23 -0.04 -23.82
C VAL A 401 -23.72 0.64 -22.56
N LEU A 402 -24.42 1.67 -22.07
CA LEU A 402 -24.08 2.30 -20.78
C LEU A 402 -24.16 1.30 -19.62
N ASP A 403 -25.18 0.44 -19.60
CA ASP A 403 -25.30 -0.62 -18.59
C ASP A 403 -24.11 -1.61 -18.65
N GLU A 404 -23.69 -2.02 -19.85
CA GLU A 404 -22.52 -2.89 -20.04
C GLU A 404 -21.21 -2.22 -19.56
N LEU A 405 -21.00 -0.94 -19.89
CA LEU A 405 -19.84 -0.17 -19.44
C LEU A 405 -19.82 -0.03 -17.91
N VAL A 406 -20.97 0.22 -17.28
CA VAL A 406 -21.09 0.30 -15.82
C VAL A 406 -20.76 -1.04 -15.16
N VAL A 407 -21.20 -2.15 -15.74
CA VAL A 407 -20.84 -3.50 -15.27
C VAL A 407 -19.34 -3.73 -15.38
N GLU A 408 -18.70 -3.30 -16.48
CA GLU A 408 -17.26 -3.45 -16.68
C GLU A 408 -16.45 -2.57 -15.71
N ILE A 409 -16.84 -1.30 -15.53
CA ILE A 409 -16.25 -0.39 -14.54
C ILE A 409 -16.35 -0.99 -13.15
N SER A 410 -17.50 -1.54 -12.78
CA SER A 410 -17.73 -2.19 -11.48
C SER A 410 -16.80 -3.39 -11.28
N ALA A 411 -16.62 -4.23 -12.30
CA ALA A 411 -15.67 -5.35 -12.26
C ALA A 411 -14.21 -4.88 -12.09
N GLY A 412 -13.83 -3.80 -12.78
CA GLY A 412 -12.53 -3.15 -12.60
C GLY A 412 -12.31 -2.63 -11.18
N LEU A 413 -13.32 -2.00 -10.58
CA LEU A 413 -13.27 -1.50 -9.20
C LEU A 413 -13.16 -2.63 -8.16
N HIS A 414 -13.83 -3.76 -8.36
CA HIS A 414 -13.65 -4.94 -7.51
C HIS A 414 -12.22 -5.48 -7.57
N THR A 415 -11.62 -5.52 -8.76
CA THR A 415 -10.22 -5.94 -8.94
C THR A 415 -9.27 -4.97 -8.24
N TYR A 416 -9.47 -3.66 -8.42
CA TYR A 416 -8.74 -2.60 -7.71
C TYR A 416 -8.82 -2.80 -6.20
N GLN A 417 -10.01 -3.08 -5.67
CA GLN A 417 -10.25 -3.25 -4.24
C GLN A 417 -9.51 -4.47 -3.68
N HIS A 418 -9.49 -5.60 -4.40
CA HIS A 418 -8.74 -6.78 -4.00
C HIS A 418 -7.22 -6.55 -3.96
N ILE A 419 -6.68 -5.83 -4.94
CA ILE A 419 -5.25 -5.46 -4.94
C ILE A 419 -4.98 -4.52 -3.76
N ALA A 420 -5.83 -3.51 -3.55
CA ALA A 420 -5.68 -2.54 -2.47
C ALA A 420 -5.70 -3.20 -1.08
N ILE A 421 -6.66 -4.10 -0.81
CA ILE A 421 -6.73 -4.82 0.49
C ILE A 421 -5.54 -5.76 0.67
N THR A 422 -5.10 -6.46 -0.39
CA THR A 422 -3.93 -7.35 -0.32
C THR A 422 -2.69 -6.59 0.11
N TYR A 423 -2.36 -5.48 -0.56
CA TYR A 423 -1.18 -4.69 -0.22
C TYR A 423 -1.34 -3.91 1.09
N MET A 424 -2.56 -3.58 1.49
CA MET A 424 -2.83 -3.07 2.83
C MET A 424 -2.46 -4.09 3.89
N LEU A 425 -2.82 -5.37 3.72
CA LEU A 425 -2.42 -6.44 4.64
C LEU A 425 -0.91 -6.76 4.59
N VAL A 426 -0.28 -6.65 3.42
CA VAL A 426 1.19 -6.77 3.32
C VAL A 426 1.86 -5.69 4.18
N VAL A 427 1.50 -4.43 3.97
CA VAL A 427 2.15 -3.31 4.68
C VAL A 427 1.75 -3.30 6.16
N TYR A 428 0.46 -3.27 6.47
CA TYR A 428 -0.04 -3.10 7.83
C TYR A 428 0.00 -4.38 8.66
N GLY A 429 -0.07 -5.56 8.02
CA GLY A 429 -0.07 -6.87 8.68
C GLY A 429 1.30 -7.56 8.72
N SER A 430 2.16 -7.34 7.72
CA SER A 430 3.41 -8.12 7.60
C SER A 430 4.69 -7.29 7.71
N ILE A 431 4.71 -6.07 7.18
CA ILE A 431 5.92 -5.21 7.20
C ILE A 431 5.98 -4.39 8.49
N PHE A 432 4.90 -3.69 8.82
CA PHE A 432 4.85 -2.87 10.03
C PHE A 432 4.73 -3.73 11.28
N THR A 433 5.46 -3.35 12.32
CA THR A 433 5.18 -3.81 13.67
C THR A 433 3.86 -3.19 14.18
N PRO A 434 3.24 -3.77 15.22
CA PRO A 434 2.06 -3.17 15.85
C PRO A 434 2.28 -1.71 16.27
N ASP A 435 3.44 -1.43 16.88
CA ASP A 435 3.81 -0.09 17.35
C ASP A 435 3.94 0.90 16.18
N GLN A 436 4.62 0.50 15.08
CA GLN A 436 4.74 1.32 13.88
C GLN A 436 3.38 1.63 13.23
N LEU A 437 2.49 0.64 13.16
CA LEU A 437 1.13 0.86 12.66
C LEU A 437 0.36 1.83 13.57
N GLY A 438 0.52 1.70 14.90
CA GLY A 438 -0.06 2.60 15.89
C GLY A 438 0.39 4.04 15.70
N VAL A 439 1.71 4.25 15.57
CA VAL A 439 2.30 5.56 15.24
C VAL A 439 1.71 6.10 13.93
N TYR A 440 1.61 5.27 12.90
CA TYR A 440 1.11 5.70 11.59
C TYR A 440 -0.32 6.24 11.67
N PHE A 441 -1.22 5.48 12.30
CA PHE A 441 -2.62 5.87 12.45
C PHE A 441 -2.83 7.04 13.41
N ALA A 442 -2.09 7.08 14.52
CA ALA A 442 -2.14 8.21 15.45
C ALA A 442 -1.65 9.52 14.81
N SER A 443 -0.61 9.42 13.97
CA SER A 443 -0.01 10.55 13.24
C SER A 443 -0.88 11.08 12.10
N ALA A 444 -1.77 10.24 11.56
CA ALA A 444 -2.68 10.61 10.49
C ALA A 444 -4.03 11.15 11.01
N TRP A 445 -4.34 10.99 12.30
CA TRP A 445 -5.62 11.38 12.88
C TRP A 445 -5.91 12.87 12.63
N PRO A 446 -7.14 13.24 12.18
CA PRO A 446 -8.35 12.42 12.11
C PRO A 446 -8.57 11.66 10.79
N PHE A 447 -7.58 11.62 9.89
CA PHE A 447 -7.71 10.91 8.61
C PHE A 447 -7.17 9.49 8.70
N CYS A 448 -7.75 8.60 7.89
CA CYS A 448 -7.19 7.26 7.72
C CYS A 448 -5.95 7.36 6.81
N PRO A 449 -4.79 6.85 7.24
CA PRO A 449 -3.60 6.93 6.42
C PRO A 449 -3.73 6.07 5.15
N SER A 450 -3.32 6.62 4.00
CA SER A 450 -3.35 5.92 2.72
C SER A 450 -1.98 5.37 2.33
N LEU A 451 -1.96 4.18 1.70
CA LEU A 451 -0.71 3.61 1.15
C LEU A 451 -0.08 4.50 0.05
N SER A 452 -0.89 5.23 -0.71
CA SER A 452 -0.39 6.16 -1.73
C SER A 452 0.32 7.36 -1.09
N GLY A 453 -0.20 7.86 0.04
CA GLY A 453 0.49 8.87 0.84
C GLY A 453 1.86 8.38 1.31
N LEU A 454 1.91 7.16 1.86
CA LEU A 454 3.17 6.53 2.28
C LEU A 454 4.16 6.34 1.12
N GLN A 455 3.68 5.93 -0.06
CA GLN A 455 4.52 5.78 -1.25
C GLN A 455 5.13 7.12 -1.68
N ASN A 456 4.31 8.17 -1.75
CA ASN A 456 4.81 9.53 -2.04
C ASN A 456 5.88 9.96 -1.04
N CYS A 457 5.72 9.55 0.23
CA CYS A 457 6.71 9.84 1.25
C CYS A 457 8.08 9.19 0.97
N LEU A 458 8.07 7.91 0.61
CA LEU A 458 9.28 7.16 0.28
C LEU A 458 9.97 7.69 -0.98
N VAL A 459 9.19 8.03 -2.01
CA VAL A 459 9.71 8.63 -3.24
C VAL A 459 10.41 9.95 -2.93
N ALA A 460 9.78 10.83 -2.14
CA ALA A 460 10.37 12.10 -1.75
C ALA A 460 11.66 11.92 -0.93
N LYS A 461 11.68 10.97 0.02
CA LYS A 461 12.87 10.65 0.82
C LYS A 461 14.03 10.18 -0.06
N ARG A 462 13.76 9.28 -1.01
CA ARG A 462 14.77 8.76 -1.95
C ARG A 462 15.30 9.84 -2.90
N ALA A 463 14.44 10.71 -3.40
CA ALA A 463 14.84 11.85 -4.21
C ALA A 463 15.80 12.78 -3.44
N ALA A 464 15.45 13.13 -2.20
CA ALA A 464 16.30 13.95 -1.34
C ALA A 464 17.67 13.29 -1.04
N ALA A 465 17.67 11.97 -0.82
CA ALA A 465 18.92 11.21 -0.63
C ALA A 465 19.79 11.20 -1.89
N ALA A 466 19.18 11.04 -3.07
CA ALA A 466 19.89 11.08 -4.35
C ALA A 466 20.48 12.47 -4.64
N GLU A 467 19.75 13.54 -4.34
CA GLU A 467 20.23 14.92 -4.44
C GLU A 467 21.41 15.19 -3.50
N ALA A 468 21.31 14.72 -2.24
CA ALA A 468 22.40 14.83 -1.27
C ALA A 468 23.66 14.06 -1.70
N ALA A 469 23.49 12.85 -2.25
CA ALA A 469 24.58 12.05 -2.79
C ALA A 469 25.23 12.73 -4.01
N ALA A 470 24.43 13.31 -4.91
CA ALA A 470 24.93 14.06 -6.06
C ALA A 470 25.69 15.32 -5.64
N ALA A 471 25.20 16.04 -4.61
CA ALA A 471 25.88 17.20 -4.05
C ALA A 471 27.22 16.84 -3.38
N ALA A 472 27.29 15.69 -2.69
CA ALA A 472 28.52 15.18 -2.09
C ALA A 472 29.54 14.67 -3.13
N ALA A 473 29.05 14.15 -4.27
CA ALA A 473 29.89 13.71 -5.38
C ALA A 473 30.37 14.84 -6.30
N ALA A 474 29.76 16.03 -6.20
CA ALA A 474 30.16 17.19 -7.00
C ALA A 474 31.63 17.54 -6.72
N PRO A 475 32.49 17.65 -7.74
CA PRO A 475 33.91 17.95 -7.54
C PRO A 475 34.04 19.28 -6.82
N ILE A 476 34.81 19.30 -5.72
CA ILE A 476 35.15 20.54 -5.03
C ILE A 476 35.82 21.45 -6.07
N PRO A 477 35.25 22.64 -6.37
CA PRO A 477 35.76 23.47 -7.44
C PRO A 477 37.24 23.81 -7.18
N ALA A 478 38.10 23.44 -8.14
CA ALA A 478 39.56 23.59 -8.04
C ALA A 478 40.01 25.04 -7.76
N ALA A 479 39.14 26.03 -8.02
CA ALA A 479 39.36 27.43 -7.67
C ALA A 479 39.54 27.67 -6.15
N ALA A 480 38.94 26.84 -5.29
CA ALA A 480 39.15 26.93 -3.84
C ALA A 480 40.51 26.34 -3.39
N ALA A 481 41.07 25.38 -4.15
CA ALA A 481 42.37 24.79 -3.85
C ALA A 481 43.55 25.68 -4.29
N ALA A 482 43.37 26.54 -5.29
CA ALA A 482 44.42 27.42 -5.79
C ALA A 482 44.61 28.71 -4.96
N ALA A 483 43.64 29.10 -4.14
CA ALA A 483 43.70 30.34 -3.34
C ALA A 483 44.44 30.21 -1.99
N GLY A 484 44.87 29.01 -1.59
CA GLY A 484 45.55 28.76 -0.30
C GLY A 484 47.07 28.90 -0.32
N GLY A 485 47.69 29.23 -1.45
CA GLY A 485 49.13 29.30 -1.64
C GLY A 485 49.69 30.73 -1.64
N GLY A 486 49.49 31.51 -0.56
CA GLY A 486 50.12 32.82 -0.49
C GLY A 486 49.74 33.62 0.76
N GLY A 487 50.61 33.64 1.77
CA GLY A 487 50.42 34.49 2.93
C GLY A 487 51.25 34.11 4.15
N GLY A 488 52.56 33.92 3.97
CA GLY A 488 53.49 34.03 5.09
C GLY A 488 53.61 35.49 5.52
N GLY A 489 53.54 35.74 6.83
CA GLY A 489 53.92 37.04 7.42
C GLY A 489 52.92 37.54 8.46
N GLY A 490 53.22 37.34 9.75
CA GLY A 490 52.40 37.86 10.84
C GLY A 490 52.87 37.44 12.22
N SER A 491 54.14 37.66 12.52
CA SER A 491 54.67 37.64 13.88
C SER A 491 54.09 38.81 14.68
N GLY A 492 53.57 38.54 15.87
CA GLY A 492 53.51 39.52 16.96
C GLY A 492 52.12 39.72 17.56
N GLY A 493 51.97 39.40 18.84
CA GLY A 493 50.79 39.80 19.60
C GLY A 493 50.59 39.04 20.90
N SER A 494 51.51 39.20 21.85
CA SER A 494 51.27 38.89 23.26
C SER A 494 50.01 39.61 23.76
N GLY A 495 49.11 38.87 24.37
CA GLY A 495 47.90 39.42 25.00
C GLY A 495 47.38 38.49 26.07
N SER A 496 47.99 38.55 27.25
CA SER A 496 47.45 38.02 28.51
C SER A 496 46.01 38.51 28.72
N GLY A 497 45.10 37.58 28.94
CA GLY A 497 43.71 37.87 29.26
C GLY A 497 43.12 36.77 30.13
N SER A 498 43.54 36.76 31.39
CA SER A 498 42.93 36.00 32.48
C SER A 498 41.44 36.31 32.59
N GLY A 499 40.59 35.30 32.42
CA GLY A 499 39.14 35.40 32.57
C GLY A 499 38.57 34.09 33.08
N ALA A 500 38.68 33.89 34.39
CA ALA A 500 38.10 32.79 35.13
C ALA A 500 36.56 32.79 35.05
N ALA A 501 35.95 31.66 34.69
CA ALA A 501 34.55 31.38 35.02
C ALA A 501 34.28 29.86 35.09
N LYS A 502 34.40 29.34 36.32
CA LYS A 502 33.66 28.22 36.95
C LYS A 502 33.41 26.92 36.17
N PRO A 503 34.00 25.79 36.61
CA PRO A 503 33.40 24.48 36.44
C PRO A 503 32.32 24.26 37.49
N ARG A 504 31.11 23.86 37.08
CA ARG A 504 30.12 23.30 38.02
C ARG A 504 30.42 21.81 38.17
N GLU A 505 31.18 21.49 39.21
CA GLU A 505 31.18 20.18 39.83
C GLU A 505 29.77 19.84 40.32
N ALA A 506 29.30 18.64 39.96
CA ALA A 506 28.32 17.90 40.74
C ALA A 506 28.91 16.52 41.02
N VAL A 507 29.81 16.48 42.00
CA VAL A 507 30.10 15.29 42.80
C VAL A 507 28.90 15.09 43.71
N GLY A 508 28.21 13.97 43.63
CA GLY A 508 28.43 12.94 44.64
C GLY A 508 27.28 11.93 44.78
N PRO A 509 27.50 10.86 45.57
CA PRO A 509 27.07 9.50 45.24
C PRO A 509 25.96 8.97 46.15
N GLY A 510 25.20 7.98 45.67
CA GLY A 510 24.15 7.32 46.44
C GLY A 510 24.08 5.82 46.20
N ARG A 511 25.03 5.07 46.77
CA ARG A 511 25.01 3.61 46.88
C ARG A 511 24.48 3.22 48.28
N ARG A 512 23.32 2.57 48.35
CA ARG A 512 22.80 1.72 49.46
C ARG A 512 21.58 0.98 48.88
N GLY A 513 21.42 -0.34 48.91
CA GLY A 513 21.92 -1.37 49.82
C GLY A 513 20.76 -1.85 50.70
N GLY A 514 20.21 -3.04 50.41
CA GLY A 514 19.17 -3.75 51.20
C GLY A 514 18.20 -4.49 50.27
N ARG A 515 18.27 -5.81 50.00
CA ARG A 515 18.29 -7.04 50.83
C ARG A 515 16.91 -7.38 51.42
N LYS A 516 16.35 -8.49 50.88
CA LYS A 516 15.42 -9.48 51.47
C LYS A 516 14.03 -9.03 51.95
N SER A 517 13.01 -9.55 51.27
CA SER A 517 12.07 -10.56 51.80
C SER A 517 11.40 -11.27 50.63
#